data_AF-A0A2I0QF67-F1
#
_entry.id   AF-A0A2I0QF67-F1
#
_cell.length_a   1.000
_cell.length_b   1.000
_cell.length_c   1.000
_cell.angle_alpha   90.00
_cell.angle_beta   90.00
_cell.angle_gamma   90.00
#
_symmetry.space_group_name_H-M   'P 1'
#
loop_
_entity.id
_entity.type
_entity.pdbx_description
1 polymer ?
#
loop_
_entity_poly.entity_id
_entity_poly.type
_entity_poly.pdbx_seq_one_letter_code
_entity_poly.pdbx_strand_id
1 'polypeptide(L)'
;MHKNFVDNVVLKCEKCGNIMRRVKDVTDVWLDSGSASWANLGYPADKSNMSLFPPDFITEGSDQTRGWFYSLLVMGTIAFDEIAYKNVLYHGFTLDEKGKKMSKSLGNVINPKDVVNKFGVEIFNGRG
;
A
#
# COMPACT_ATOMS: atom_id res chain seq x y z
N MET A 1 -1.37 1.80 -17.38
CA MET A 1 -1.88 1.03 -18.54
C MET A 1 -2.18 -0.40 -18.09
N HIS A 2 -3.31 -0.99 -18.51
CA HIS A 2 -3.73 -2.33 -18.06
C HIS A 2 -3.37 -3.43 -19.06
N LYS A 3 -3.28 -4.67 -18.56
CA LYS A 3 -2.89 -5.89 -19.28
C LYS A 3 -3.52 -6.03 -20.68
N ASN A 4 -4.83 -5.86 -20.77
CA ASN A 4 -5.59 -6.04 -22.01
C ASN A 4 -5.12 -5.13 -23.16
N PHE A 5 -4.55 -3.97 -22.82
CA PHE A 5 -4.02 -3.03 -23.81
C PHE A 5 -2.56 -3.33 -24.13
N VAL A 6 -1.73 -3.54 -23.11
CA VAL A 6 -0.27 -3.67 -23.25
C VAL A 6 0.18 -5.01 -23.83
N ASP A 7 -0.63 -6.07 -23.74
CA ASP A 7 -0.32 -7.38 -24.31
C ASP A 7 -0.26 -7.38 -25.85
N ASN A 8 -0.98 -6.44 -26.48
CA ASN A 8 -1.02 -6.30 -27.93
C ASN A 8 0.14 -5.46 -28.47
N VAL A 9 0.96 -4.86 -27.60
CA VAL A 9 2.13 -4.08 -28.01
C VAL A 9 3.25 -5.01 -28.43
N VAL A 10 3.80 -4.75 -29.62
CA VAL A 10 4.87 -5.52 -30.22
C VAL A 10 6.04 -4.60 -30.52
N LEU A 11 7.25 -5.03 -30.17
CA LEU A 11 8.48 -4.29 -30.44
C LEU A 11 9.35 -5.07 -31.43
N LYS A 12 10.24 -4.38 -32.14
CA LYS A 12 11.27 -5.01 -32.95
C LYS A 12 12.59 -5.04 -32.17
N CYS A 13 13.25 -6.18 -32.12
CA CYS A 13 14.55 -6.30 -31.46
C CYS A 13 15.60 -5.54 -32.27
N GLU A 14 16.24 -4.56 -31.64
CA GLU A 14 17.30 -3.76 -32.29
C GLU A 14 18.55 -4.59 -32.64
N LYS A 15 18.79 -5.71 -31.94
CA LYS A 15 19.99 -6.54 -32.14
C LYS A 15 19.85 -7.59 -33.24
N CYS A 16 18.70 -8.27 -33.33
CA CYS A 16 18.50 -9.36 -34.28
C CYS A 16 17.34 -9.14 -35.26
N GLY A 17 16.59 -8.03 -35.13
CA GLY A 17 15.47 -7.69 -36.00
C GLY A 17 14.19 -8.49 -35.75
N ASN A 18 14.21 -9.48 -34.85
CA ASN A 18 13.04 -10.32 -34.55
C ASN A 18 11.96 -9.58 -33.76
N ILE A 19 10.76 -10.12 -33.78
CA ILE A 19 9.60 -9.62 -33.03
C ILE A 19 9.75 -9.92 -31.52
N MET A 20 9.51 -8.92 -30.68
CA MET A 20 9.48 -9.02 -29.22
C MET A 20 8.07 -8.77 -28.68
N ARG A 21 7.68 -9.57 -27.69
CA ARG A 21 6.43 -9.43 -26.93
C ARG A 21 6.77 -9.39 -25.45
N ARG A 22 6.00 -8.66 -24.66
CA ARG A 22 6.14 -8.67 -23.20
C ARG A 22 5.84 -10.06 -22.63
N VAL A 23 6.35 -10.32 -21.43
CA VAL A 23 5.89 -11.44 -20.61
C VAL A 23 4.45 -11.21 -20.14
N LYS A 24 3.72 -12.31 -19.89
CA LYS A 24 2.30 -12.26 -19.49
C LYS A 24 2.09 -11.97 -18.00
N ASP A 25 3.14 -12.12 -17.20
CA ASP A 25 3.08 -11.94 -15.77
C ASP A 25 2.73 -10.49 -15.40
N VAL A 26 2.05 -10.38 -14.27
CA VAL A 26 1.76 -9.12 -13.58
C VAL A 26 2.59 -9.08 -12.30
N THR A 27 2.91 -7.88 -11.86
CA THR A 27 3.64 -7.67 -10.61
C THR A 27 2.80 -8.08 -9.42
N ASP A 28 3.48 -8.49 -8.36
CA ASP A 28 2.85 -8.72 -7.07
C ASP A 28 2.32 -7.40 -6.48
N VAL A 29 1.16 -7.42 -5.84
CA VAL A 29 0.49 -6.23 -5.29
C VAL A 29 1.29 -5.52 -4.19
N TRP A 30 2.21 -6.24 -3.56
CA TRP A 30 3.13 -5.66 -2.59
C TRP A 30 4.21 -4.79 -3.23
N LEU A 31 4.54 -5.02 -4.51
CA LEU A 31 5.39 -4.09 -5.27
C LEU A 31 4.66 -2.77 -5.53
N ASP A 32 3.39 -2.84 -5.93
CA ASP A 32 2.60 -1.64 -6.19
C ASP A 32 2.48 -0.80 -4.89
N SER A 33 2.08 -1.45 -3.79
CA SER A 33 1.93 -0.77 -2.49
C SER A 33 3.26 -0.32 -1.87
N GLY A 34 4.36 -1.07 -2.07
CA GLY A 34 5.70 -0.67 -1.61
C GLY A 34 6.28 0.52 -2.38
N SER A 35 5.79 0.81 -3.59
CA SER A 35 6.17 2.01 -4.34
C SER A 35 5.34 3.27 -4.02
N ALA A 36 4.30 3.13 -3.18
CA ALA A 36 3.30 4.17 -2.97
C ALA A 36 3.90 5.51 -2.53
N SER A 37 4.99 5.50 -1.73
CA SER A 37 5.57 6.71 -1.14
C SER A 37 6.17 7.68 -2.15
N TRP A 38 6.54 7.22 -3.35
CA TRP A 38 7.03 8.10 -4.43
C TRP A 38 6.16 8.04 -5.69
N ALA A 39 5.48 6.92 -5.95
CA ALA A 39 4.57 6.81 -7.10
C ALA A 39 3.41 7.81 -7.00
N ASN A 40 2.85 8.03 -5.80
CA ASN A 40 1.81 9.04 -5.59
C ASN A 40 2.32 10.49 -5.70
N LEU A 41 3.63 10.71 -5.62
CA LEU A 41 4.27 12.01 -5.82
C LEU A 41 4.52 12.32 -7.31
N GLY A 42 4.17 11.39 -8.21
CA GLY A 42 4.39 11.53 -9.65
C GLY A 42 5.78 11.10 -10.12
N TYR A 43 6.63 10.59 -9.23
CA TYR A 43 7.96 10.11 -9.62
C TYR A 43 7.85 8.90 -10.57
N PRO A 44 8.70 8.80 -11.61
CA PRO A 44 9.81 9.70 -11.97
C PRO A 44 9.43 10.85 -12.91
N ALA A 45 8.17 10.94 -13.34
CA ALA A 45 7.72 11.95 -14.30
C ALA A 45 7.73 13.37 -13.72
N ASP A 46 7.39 13.50 -12.43
CA ASP A 46 7.50 14.73 -11.64
C ASP A 46 8.39 14.49 -10.42
N LYS A 47 9.36 15.39 -10.20
CA LYS A 47 10.30 15.34 -9.08
C LYS A 47 10.10 16.48 -8.08
N SER A 48 9.18 17.41 -8.36
CA SER A 48 8.98 18.62 -7.56
C SER A 48 8.61 18.33 -6.10
N ASN A 49 7.91 17.22 -5.86
CA ASN A 49 7.42 16.83 -4.54
C ASN A 49 8.30 15.78 -3.84
N MET A 50 9.46 15.41 -4.39
CA MET A 50 10.30 14.36 -3.80
C MET A 50 10.84 14.70 -2.41
N SER A 51 10.82 15.96 -1.99
CA SER A 51 11.14 16.37 -0.62
C SER A 51 10.15 15.82 0.43
N LEU A 52 8.98 15.33 0.01
CA LEU A 52 8.00 14.66 0.88
C LEU A 52 8.34 13.18 1.12
N PHE A 53 9.32 12.63 0.39
CA PHE A 53 9.85 11.28 0.61
C PHE A 53 11.19 11.36 1.37
N PRO A 54 11.42 10.55 2.42
CA PRO A 54 10.47 9.61 3.02
C PRO A 54 9.47 10.29 3.98
N PRO A 55 8.26 9.73 4.14
CA PRO A 55 7.25 10.27 5.05
C PRO A 55 7.75 10.26 6.50
N ASP A 56 7.37 11.28 7.26
CA ASP A 56 7.76 11.40 8.67
C ASP A 56 7.10 10.35 9.57
N PHE A 57 5.89 9.90 9.23
CA PHE A 57 5.10 8.97 10.05
C PHE A 57 4.17 8.11 9.21
N ILE A 58 4.05 6.82 9.56
CA ILE A 58 3.03 5.90 9.05
C ILE A 58 2.39 5.09 10.19
N THR A 59 1.13 4.67 10.01
CA THR A 59 0.44 3.79 10.95
C THR A 59 -0.45 2.79 10.26
N GLU A 60 -0.36 1.53 10.68
CA GLU A 60 -1.22 0.43 10.21
C GLU A 60 -1.33 -0.69 11.26
N GLY A 61 -2.13 -1.73 10.98
CA GLY A 61 -2.23 -2.92 11.82
C GLY A 61 -0.91 -3.71 11.93
N SER A 62 -0.71 -4.37 13.07
CA SER A 62 0.46 -5.21 13.37
C SER A 62 0.78 -6.29 12.32
N ASP A 63 -0.22 -6.75 11.56
CA ASP A 63 -0.05 -7.68 10.45
C ASP A 63 0.79 -7.11 9.29
N GLN A 64 0.91 -5.78 9.18
CA GLN A 64 1.67 -5.12 8.11
C GLN A 64 3.20 -5.24 8.26
N THR A 65 3.69 -5.75 9.39
CA THR A 65 5.12 -6.08 9.57
C THR A 65 5.65 -7.08 8.56
N ARG A 66 4.78 -7.96 8.03
CA ARG A 66 5.11 -8.93 6.96
C ARG A 66 4.49 -8.56 5.61
N GLY A 67 3.83 -7.40 5.54
CA GLY A 67 3.19 -6.88 4.35
C GLY A 67 3.77 -5.52 4.02
N TRP A 68 2.95 -4.48 4.15
CA TRP A 68 3.27 -3.16 3.61
C TRP A 68 4.55 -2.54 4.19
N PHE A 69 4.80 -2.66 5.50
CA PHE A 69 6.01 -2.08 6.11
C PHE A 69 7.29 -2.70 5.54
N TYR A 70 7.28 -4.01 5.30
CA TYR A 70 8.41 -4.71 4.71
C TYR A 70 8.63 -4.29 3.25
N SER A 71 7.55 -4.25 2.47
CA SER A 71 7.63 -3.87 1.04
C SER A 71 8.12 -2.44 0.85
N LEU A 72 7.64 -1.50 1.68
CA LEU A 72 8.15 -0.13 1.71
C LEU A 72 9.66 -0.09 1.97
N LEU A 73 10.15 -0.79 3.00
CA LEU A 73 11.57 -0.85 3.36
C LEU A 73 12.43 -1.41 2.23
N VAL A 74 12.03 -2.55 1.66
CA VAL A 74 12.78 -3.22 0.59
C VAL A 74 12.85 -2.33 -0.64
N MET A 75 11.72 -1.77 -1.05
CA MET A 75 11.67 -1.00 -2.29
C MET A 75 12.34 0.38 -2.14
N GLY A 76 12.19 1.04 -0.99
CA GLY A 76 12.91 2.29 -0.68
C GLY A 76 14.42 2.10 -0.75
N THR A 77 14.92 1.05 -0.10
CA THR A 77 16.35 0.67 -0.13
C THR A 77 16.82 0.39 -1.56
N ILE A 78 16.10 -0.45 -2.32
CA ILE A 78 16.52 -0.85 -3.67
C ILE A 78 16.48 0.32 -4.66
N ALA A 79 15.45 1.17 -4.59
CA ALA A 79 15.23 2.22 -5.57
C ALA A 79 16.01 3.51 -5.28
N PHE A 80 16.27 3.82 -4.00
CA PHE A 80 16.83 5.12 -3.59
C PHE A 80 17.98 5.03 -2.59
N ASP A 81 18.33 3.84 -2.09
CA ASP A 81 19.28 3.68 -0.98
C ASP A 81 18.88 4.53 0.25
N GLU A 82 17.56 4.60 0.53
CA GLU A 82 16.99 5.41 1.61
C GLU A 82 16.00 4.61 2.49
N ILE A 83 15.81 5.09 3.73
CA ILE A 83 14.75 4.64 4.63
C ILE A 83 13.38 4.91 4.02
N ALA A 84 12.41 4.03 4.31
CA ALA A 84 11.08 4.14 3.69
C ALA A 84 10.10 5.04 4.45
N TYR A 85 10.38 5.33 5.72
CA TYR A 85 9.61 6.18 6.64
C TYR A 85 10.48 6.48 7.87
N LYS A 86 10.27 7.65 8.50
CA LYS A 86 11.07 8.05 9.67
C LYS A 86 10.55 7.47 10.97
N ASN A 87 9.22 7.37 11.13
CA ASN A 87 8.57 6.82 12.31
C ASN A 87 7.41 5.89 11.91
N VAL A 88 7.22 4.83 12.68
CA VAL A 88 6.09 3.89 12.49
C VAL A 88 5.41 3.60 13.82
N LEU A 89 4.09 3.63 13.81
CA LEU A 89 3.25 3.09 14.87
C LEU A 89 2.46 1.91 14.29
N TYR A 90 2.44 0.78 14.99
CA TYR A 90 1.49 -0.28 14.65
C TYR A 90 0.51 -0.49 15.79
N HIS A 91 -0.75 -0.76 15.44
CA HIS A 91 -1.79 -1.05 16.41
C HIS A 91 -2.22 -2.52 16.36
N GLY A 92 -2.83 -2.98 17.45
CA GLY A 92 -3.45 -4.31 17.52
C GLY A 92 -4.74 -4.38 16.70
N PHE A 93 -5.41 -5.53 16.78
CA PHE A 93 -6.72 -5.70 16.16
C PHE A 93 -7.83 -5.15 17.03
N THR A 94 -8.88 -4.62 16.41
CA THR A 94 -10.15 -4.38 17.08
C THR A 94 -10.78 -5.72 17.48
N LEU A 95 -11.19 -5.82 18.74
CA LEU A 95 -11.77 -7.02 19.34
C LEU A 95 -13.27 -6.85 19.54
N ASP A 96 -14.01 -7.95 19.42
CA ASP A 96 -15.41 -8.02 19.84
C ASP A 96 -15.55 -8.06 21.37
N GLU A 97 -16.80 -8.05 21.84
CA GLU A 97 -17.14 -8.10 23.27
C GLU A 97 -16.57 -9.33 24.02
N LYS A 98 -16.17 -10.39 23.28
CA LYS A 98 -15.62 -11.64 23.81
C LYS A 98 -14.09 -11.69 23.66
N GLY A 99 -13.46 -10.59 23.26
CA GLY A 99 -12.01 -10.49 23.06
C GLY A 99 -11.52 -11.17 21.78
N LYS A 100 -12.39 -11.58 20.86
CA LYS A 100 -11.98 -12.17 19.57
C LYS A 100 -11.75 -11.07 18.54
N LYS A 101 -10.75 -11.24 17.68
CA LYS A 101 -10.53 -10.37 16.53
C LYS A 101 -11.82 -10.26 15.70
N MET A 102 -12.23 -9.03 15.38
CA MET A 102 -13.35 -8.80 14.48
C MET A 102 -13.00 -9.25 13.05
N SER A 103 -13.90 -10.00 12.40
CA SER A 103 -13.75 -10.40 11.00
C SER A 103 -15.11 -10.56 10.31
N LYS A 104 -15.18 -10.16 9.04
CA LYS A 104 -16.43 -10.28 8.26
C LYS A 104 -16.90 -11.72 8.13
N SER A 105 -15.97 -12.68 8.03
CA SER A 105 -16.28 -14.11 7.91
C SER A 105 -16.89 -14.70 9.18
N LEU A 106 -16.54 -14.17 10.36
CA LEU A 106 -17.14 -14.59 11.63
C LEU A 106 -18.46 -13.85 11.93
N GLY A 107 -18.82 -12.83 11.16
CA GLY A 107 -20.03 -12.04 11.38
C GLY A 107 -20.00 -11.18 12.65
N ASN A 108 -18.85 -11.05 13.31
CA ASN A 108 -18.69 -10.32 14.58
C ASN A 108 -18.18 -8.88 14.38
N VAL A 109 -18.38 -8.31 13.19
CA VAL A 109 -17.96 -6.94 12.88
C VAL A 109 -19.03 -5.96 13.29
N ILE A 110 -18.62 -4.93 14.02
CA ILE A 110 -19.43 -3.72 14.24
C ILE A 110 -19.08 -2.72 13.14
N ASN A 111 -20.10 -2.20 12.44
CA ASN A 111 -19.88 -1.20 11.40
C ASN A 111 -19.58 0.16 12.04
N PRO A 112 -18.45 0.81 11.74
CA PRO A 112 -18.11 2.13 12.28
C PRO A 112 -19.20 3.18 12.05
N LYS A 113 -19.91 3.11 10.92
CA LYS A 113 -21.01 4.05 10.61
C LYS A 113 -22.16 3.96 11.60
N ASP A 114 -22.49 2.75 12.05
CA ASP A 114 -23.60 2.54 12.99
C ASP A 114 -23.25 3.12 14.37
N VAL A 115 -21.98 3.00 14.78
CA VAL A 115 -21.47 3.59 16.02
C VAL A 115 -21.48 5.12 15.93
N VAL A 116 -20.94 5.68 14.85
CA VAL A 116 -20.91 7.14 14.65
C VAL A 116 -22.32 7.73 14.59
N ASN A 117 -23.26 7.08 13.91
CA ASN A 117 -24.65 7.55 13.84
C ASN A 117 -25.34 7.52 15.21
N LYS A 118 -24.98 6.57 16.08
CA LYS A 118 -25.61 6.39 17.39
C LYS A 118 -24.98 7.26 18.48
N PHE A 119 -23.66 7.45 18.45
CA PHE A 119 -22.90 8.06 19.55
C PHE A 119 -22.06 9.26 19.14
N GLY A 120 -21.98 9.58 17.84
CA GLY A 120 -21.12 10.65 17.33
C GLY A 120 -19.67 10.22 17.11
N VAL A 121 -18.95 11.04 16.33
CA VAL A 121 -17.56 10.77 15.94
C VAL A 121 -16.56 10.97 17.08
N GLU A 122 -16.86 11.85 18.05
CA GLU A 122 -15.99 12.12 19.19
C GLU A 122 -15.86 10.88 20.08
N ILE A 123 -17.00 10.30 20.48
CA ILE A 123 -17.06 9.05 21.25
C ILE A 123 -16.39 7.91 20.47
N PHE A 124 -16.63 7.80 19.15
CA PHE A 124 -15.98 6.79 18.32
C PHE A 124 -14.44 6.91 18.33
N ASN A 125 -13.92 8.14 18.31
CA ASN A 125 -12.48 8.41 18.38
C ASN A 125 -11.91 8.39 19.81
N GLY A 126 -12.71 8.00 20.82
CA GLY A 126 -12.27 7.99 22.22
C GLY A 126 -12.04 9.37 22.82
N ARG A 127 -12.66 10.41 22.24
CA ARG A 127 -12.66 11.78 22.77
C ARG A 127 -13.98 11.99 23.50
N GLY A 128 -13.96 11.88 24.82
CA GLY A 128 -15.09 12.13 25.71
C GLY A 128 -14.67 12.96 26.91
#